data_AF-A0A9P4R5U9-F1
#
_entry.id   AF-A0A9P4R5U9-F1
#
_cell.length_a   1.000
_cell.length_b   1.000
_cell.length_c   1.000
_cell.angle_alpha   90.00
_cell.angle_beta   90.00
_cell.angle_gamma   90.00
#
_symmetry.space_group_name_H-M   'P 1'
#
loop_
_entity.id
_entity.type
_entity.pdbx_description
1 polymer ?
#
loop_
_entity_poly.entity_id
_entity_poly.type
_entity_poly.pdbx_seq_one_letter_code
_entity_poly.pdbx_strand_id
1 'polypeptide(L)'
;MASATISDSPITVIVDSLRGRNIAFATPKNAPLSSIYETLYDRAPWIHKSSYILTTTSRHKVQHDDTLVSTLLSSPTDTFLPLRLTVPLCGGKGGFGSILRAQGGRMSSRKKRDDADANGSSRNLDGRRLRTVAEAKALAEYLAAKPELEKKEQAEKRKRWEDIVASTERKQEELLNGRGKAQLNAEWVEAKGECESKTREAIEKMMVEMQRNDEEEDEDEESPEPEASAGKSVAQRAMFGWDDDDEFMSDSEEDEVSEEDVKPDIKGKGKAKAV
;
A
#
# COMPACT_ATOMS: atom_id res chain seq x y z
N MET A 1 -60.93 25.11 -11.21
CA MET A 1 -60.27 24.98 -9.89
C MET A 1 -60.93 23.80 -9.18
N ALA A 2 -60.35 22.60 -9.30
CA ALA A 2 -60.88 21.40 -8.66
C ALA A 2 -60.36 21.37 -7.22
N SER A 3 -61.25 21.60 -6.26
CA SER A 3 -60.98 21.35 -4.85
C SER A 3 -60.86 19.84 -4.66
N ALA A 4 -59.63 19.34 -4.52
CA ALA A 4 -59.38 17.94 -4.24
C ALA A 4 -59.97 17.61 -2.86
N THR A 5 -61.04 16.85 -2.83
CA THR A 5 -61.58 16.26 -1.60
C THR A 5 -60.55 15.29 -1.06
N ILE A 6 -59.76 15.74 -0.09
CA ILE A 6 -58.77 14.90 0.61
C ILE A 6 -59.57 13.84 1.36
N SER A 7 -59.51 12.60 0.87
CA SER A 7 -60.14 11.46 1.50
C SER A 7 -59.51 11.21 2.87
N ASP A 8 -60.35 10.93 3.87
CA ASP A 8 -59.95 10.65 5.27
C ASP A 8 -59.30 9.26 5.44
N SER A 9 -58.49 8.87 4.46
CA SER A 9 -57.81 7.58 4.49
C SER A 9 -56.68 7.60 5.52
N PRO A 10 -56.53 6.54 6.34
CA PRO A 10 -55.42 6.45 7.28
C PRO A 10 -54.10 6.29 6.52
N ILE A 11 -53.09 7.06 6.94
CA ILE A 11 -51.70 6.94 6.49
C ILE A 11 -50.90 6.33 7.62
N THR A 12 -50.01 5.41 7.28
CA THR A 12 -49.02 4.88 8.23
C THR A 12 -47.77 5.75 8.19
N VAL A 13 -47.52 6.49 9.26
CA VAL A 13 -46.30 7.27 9.44
C VAL A 13 -45.23 6.37 10.06
N ILE A 14 -44.06 6.31 9.43
CA ILE A 14 -42.92 5.52 9.92
C ILE A 14 -41.78 6.47 10.19
N VAL A 15 -41.41 6.64 11.45
CA VAL A 15 -40.28 7.47 11.86
C VAL A 15 -39.07 6.58 12.09
N ASP A 16 -38.07 6.70 11.22
CA ASP A 16 -36.75 6.08 11.37
C ASP A 16 -35.93 6.86 12.40
N SER A 17 -35.51 6.17 13.46
CA SER A 17 -34.79 6.75 14.60
C SER A 17 -33.34 6.30 14.65
N LEU A 18 -32.49 7.14 15.25
CA LEU A 18 -31.02 7.01 15.34
C LEU A 18 -30.49 5.71 15.97
N ARG A 19 -31.34 4.87 16.56
CA ARG A 19 -30.97 3.61 17.22
C ARG A 19 -31.57 2.36 16.55
N GLY A 20 -32.01 2.46 15.30
CA GLY A 20 -32.66 1.35 14.59
C GLY A 20 -34.01 0.95 15.19
N ARG A 21 -34.62 1.84 15.98
CA ARG A 21 -35.95 1.65 16.57
C ARG A 21 -36.94 2.51 15.78
N ASN A 22 -37.69 1.88 14.90
CA ASN A 22 -38.69 2.58 14.10
C ASN A 22 -39.95 2.80 14.93
N ILE A 23 -40.49 4.02 14.89
CA ILE A 23 -41.76 4.37 15.52
C ILE A 23 -42.81 4.45 14.42
N ALA A 24 -43.77 3.53 14.43
CA ALA A 24 -44.87 3.51 13.47
C ALA A 24 -46.21 3.81 14.14
N PHE A 25 -47.00 4.69 13.53
CA PHE A 25 -48.37 5.00 13.96
C PHE A 25 -49.23 5.41 12.77
N ALA A 26 -50.55 5.30 12.94
CA ALA A 26 -51.52 5.68 11.92
C ALA A 26 -52.09 7.07 12.20
N THR A 27 -52.18 7.90 11.16
CA THR A 27 -52.71 9.26 11.23
C THR A 27 -53.54 9.54 9.96
N PRO A 28 -54.70 10.22 10.04
CA PRO A 28 -55.48 10.54 8.86
C PRO A 28 -54.80 11.59 7.97
N LYS A 29 -55.10 11.59 6.66
CA LYS A 29 -54.52 12.56 5.69
C LYS A 29 -54.80 14.02 6.05
N ASN A 30 -55.93 14.26 6.71
CA ASN A 30 -56.40 15.58 7.13
C ASN A 30 -55.96 15.98 8.55
N ALA A 31 -55.13 15.17 9.21
CA ALA A 31 -54.54 15.59 10.48
C ALA A 31 -53.57 16.77 10.26
N PRO A 32 -53.42 17.66 11.25
CA PRO A 32 -52.35 18.64 11.26
C PRO A 32 -51.00 17.96 11.55
N LEU A 33 -49.90 18.56 11.08
CA LEU A 33 -48.54 18.05 11.37
C LEU A 33 -48.24 18.05 12.88
N SER A 34 -48.85 18.95 13.66
CA SER A 34 -48.74 18.95 15.13
C SER A 34 -49.11 17.60 15.76
N SER A 35 -50.08 16.87 15.21
CA SER A 35 -50.47 15.53 15.70
C SER A 35 -49.34 14.49 15.56
N ILE A 36 -48.50 14.60 14.52
CA ILE A 36 -47.31 13.75 14.35
C ILE A 36 -46.30 14.02 15.46
N TYR A 37 -46.17 15.27 15.91
CA TYR A 37 -45.26 15.63 16.99
C TYR A 37 -45.77 15.17 18.35
N GLU A 38 -47.06 15.33 18.65
CA GLU A 38 -47.68 14.86 19.90
C GLU A 38 -47.50 13.35 20.06
N THR A 39 -47.85 12.57 19.03
CA THR A 39 -47.68 11.11 19.03
C THR A 39 -46.21 10.68 19.11
N LEU A 40 -45.30 11.46 18.52
CA LEU A 40 -43.86 11.23 18.61
C LEU A 40 -43.35 11.50 20.03
N TYR A 41 -43.84 12.53 20.70
CA TYR A 41 -43.48 12.88 22.08
C TYR A 41 -43.98 11.83 23.09
N ASP A 42 -45.21 11.34 22.92
CA ASP A 42 -45.76 10.27 23.76
C ASP A 42 -44.96 8.97 23.65
N ARG A 43 -44.53 8.62 22.42
CA ARG A 43 -43.79 7.39 22.15
C ARG A 43 -42.30 7.50 22.42
N ALA A 44 -41.74 8.71 22.34
CA ALA A 44 -40.31 8.96 22.53
C ALA A 44 -40.06 10.21 23.38
N PRO A 45 -40.23 10.12 24.71
CA PRO A 45 -40.03 11.25 25.63
C PRO A 45 -38.61 11.81 25.65
N TRP A 46 -37.61 11.03 25.22
CA TRP A 46 -36.21 11.48 25.14
C TRP A 46 -36.01 12.60 24.12
N ILE A 47 -36.91 12.73 23.13
CA ILE A 47 -36.84 13.75 22.08
C ILE A 47 -37.03 15.15 22.65
N HIS A 48 -37.81 15.33 23.72
CA HIS A 48 -38.06 16.64 24.34
C HIS A 48 -36.80 17.37 24.80
N LYS A 49 -35.75 16.63 25.19
CA LYS A 49 -34.51 17.19 25.74
C LYS A 49 -33.42 17.38 24.69
N SER A 50 -33.63 16.85 23.48
CA SER A 50 -32.64 16.89 22.39
C SER A 50 -33.09 17.84 21.29
N SER A 51 -32.14 18.53 20.65
CA SER A 51 -32.40 19.11 19.34
C SER A 51 -32.60 17.99 18.33
N TYR A 52 -33.59 18.13 17.46
CA TYR A 52 -33.84 17.15 16.41
C TYR A 52 -34.44 17.82 15.17
N ILE A 53 -34.33 17.14 14.04
CA ILE A 53 -34.86 17.55 12.75
C ILE A 53 -35.57 16.35 12.16
N LEU A 54 -36.87 16.53 11.89
CA LEU A 54 -37.71 15.54 11.23
C LEU A 54 -37.79 15.88 9.73
N THR A 55 -37.37 14.94 8.89
CA THR A 55 -37.33 15.14 7.43
C THR A 55 -38.05 14.02 6.69
N THR A 56 -38.69 14.34 5.57
CA THR A 56 -39.19 13.33 4.62
C THR A 56 -38.05 12.68 3.83
N THR A 57 -38.35 11.64 3.05
CA THR A 57 -37.42 11.02 2.08
C THR A 57 -36.90 12.01 1.02
N SER A 58 -37.73 13.00 0.67
CA SER A 58 -37.40 14.11 -0.24
C SER A 58 -36.56 15.22 0.41
N ARG A 59 -36.09 15.03 1.66
CA ARG A 59 -35.32 16.01 2.44
C ARG A 59 -36.07 17.31 2.73
N HIS A 60 -37.41 17.28 2.70
CA HIS A 60 -38.23 18.40 3.20
C HIS A 60 -38.33 18.31 4.73
N LYS A 61 -38.07 19.44 5.40
CA LYS A 61 -38.24 19.55 6.84
C LYS A 61 -39.74 19.58 7.17
N VAL A 62 -40.17 18.69 8.04
CA VAL A 62 -41.51 18.72 8.62
C VAL A 62 -41.55 19.87 9.61
N GLN A 63 -42.42 20.86 9.41
CA GLN A 63 -42.60 21.96 10.37
C GLN A 63 -43.62 21.56 11.44
N HIS A 64 -43.55 22.21 12.60
CA HIS A 64 -44.51 22.05 13.68
C HIS A 64 -45.68 23.02 13.49
N ASP A 65 -46.39 22.88 12.37
CA ASP A 65 -47.49 23.77 11.96
C ASP A 65 -48.80 22.98 11.81
N ASP A 66 -49.92 23.70 11.70
CA ASP A 66 -51.25 23.10 11.48
C ASP A 66 -51.53 22.75 10.01
N THR A 67 -50.49 22.71 9.17
CA THR A 67 -50.61 22.24 7.79
C THR A 67 -50.97 20.76 7.76
N LEU A 68 -51.63 20.32 6.71
CA LEU A 68 -52.11 18.93 6.60
C LEU A 68 -50.96 17.96 6.29
N VAL A 69 -51.06 16.74 6.82
CA VAL A 69 -50.14 15.64 6.48
C VAL A 69 -50.12 15.36 4.98
N SER A 70 -51.23 15.56 4.28
CA SER A 70 -51.34 15.39 2.82
C SER A 70 -50.33 16.25 2.03
N THR A 71 -49.89 17.39 2.57
CA THR A 71 -48.91 18.28 1.91
C THR A 71 -47.51 17.66 1.83
N LEU A 72 -47.20 16.68 2.69
CA LEU A 72 -45.91 15.99 2.70
C LEU A 72 -45.87 14.78 1.76
N LEU A 73 -47.01 14.36 1.22
CA LEU A 73 -47.11 13.21 0.32
C LEU A 73 -46.72 13.62 -1.10
N SER A 74 -45.96 12.76 -1.77
CA SER A 74 -45.61 12.97 -3.19
C SER A 74 -46.77 12.60 -4.13
N SER A 75 -47.66 11.69 -3.71
CA SER A 75 -48.86 11.29 -4.43
C SER A 75 -50.07 11.23 -3.49
N PRO A 76 -51.27 11.65 -3.93
CA PRO A 76 -52.48 11.55 -3.11
C PRO A 76 -52.90 10.11 -2.80
N THR A 77 -52.42 9.13 -3.58
CA THR A 77 -52.69 7.70 -3.39
C THR A 77 -51.77 7.03 -2.38
N ASP A 78 -50.75 7.74 -1.88
CA ASP A 78 -49.78 7.16 -0.97
C ASP A 78 -50.43 6.82 0.39
N THR A 79 -50.00 5.69 0.94
CA THR A 79 -50.49 5.11 2.21
C THR A 79 -49.41 5.12 3.29
N PHE A 80 -48.16 5.38 2.92
CA PHE A 80 -47.02 5.40 3.84
C PHE A 80 -46.32 6.75 3.80
N LEU A 81 -45.98 7.27 4.98
CA LEU A 81 -45.16 8.48 5.11
C LEU A 81 -43.87 8.15 5.87
N PRO A 82 -42.77 7.87 5.16
CA PRO A 82 -41.46 7.68 5.77
C PRO A 82 -40.87 9.02 6.22
N LEU A 83 -40.63 9.14 7.52
CA LEU A 83 -39.96 10.27 8.15
C LEU A 83 -38.65 9.80 8.77
N ARG A 84 -37.64 10.65 8.71
CA ARG A 84 -36.33 10.40 9.31
C ARG A 84 -36.09 11.40 10.43
N LEU A 85 -35.86 10.88 11.63
CA LEU A 85 -35.50 11.67 12.79
C LEU A 85 -33.98 11.76 12.88
N THR A 86 -33.44 12.96 12.72
CA THR A 86 -32.00 13.23 12.83
C THR A 86 -31.73 14.17 13.99
N VAL A 87 -30.68 13.91 14.77
CA VAL A 87 -30.24 14.80 15.85
C VAL A 87 -29.03 15.56 15.33
N PRO A 88 -29.08 16.90 15.22
CA PRO A 88 -27.91 17.68 14.87
C PRO A 88 -26.90 17.56 15.99
N LEU A 89 -25.75 16.95 15.69
CA LEU A 89 -24.62 16.91 16.61
C LEU A 89 -24.03 18.31 16.73
N CYS A 90 -23.66 18.71 17.95
CA CYS A 90 -22.87 19.90 18.19
C CYS A 90 -21.56 19.77 17.39
N GLY A 91 -21.45 20.55 16.31
CA GLY A 91 -20.39 20.40 15.33
C GLY A 91 -18.98 20.56 15.92
N GLY A 92 -18.04 19.82 15.33
CA GLY A 92 -16.61 20.16 15.32
C GLY A 92 -16.20 20.66 13.93
N LYS A 93 -15.06 21.32 13.81
CA LYS A 93 -14.48 21.70 12.50
C LYS A 93 -14.24 20.41 11.69
N GLY A 94 -15.21 20.01 10.87
CA GLY A 94 -15.17 18.74 10.16
C GLY A 94 -13.95 18.62 9.24
N GLY A 95 -13.49 17.38 9.02
CA GLY A 95 -12.33 17.05 8.19
C GLY A 95 -12.47 17.40 6.69
N PHE A 96 -13.63 17.92 6.26
CA PHE A 96 -13.84 18.37 4.89
C PHE A 96 -12.85 19.48 4.49
N GLY A 97 -12.58 20.44 5.37
CA GLY A 97 -11.60 21.50 5.10
C GLY A 97 -10.16 20.98 4.96
N SER A 98 -9.78 19.95 5.73
CA SER A 98 -8.49 19.27 5.56
C SER A 98 -8.43 18.45 4.28
N ILE A 99 -9.52 17.79 3.88
CA ILE A 99 -9.61 17.05 2.62
C ILE A 99 -9.45 18.00 1.44
N LEU A 100 -10.15 19.15 1.46
CA LEU A 100 -10.01 20.17 0.41
C LEU A 100 -8.58 20.72 0.32
N ARG A 101 -7.93 21.00 1.45
CA ARG A 101 -6.53 21.43 1.46
C ARG A 101 -5.59 20.35 0.94
N ALA A 102 -5.80 19.09 1.33
CA ALA A 102 -5.01 17.96 0.84
C ALA A 102 -5.17 17.76 -0.67
N GLN A 103 -6.41 17.84 -1.19
CA GLN A 103 -6.69 17.69 -2.62
C GLN A 103 -6.17 18.88 -3.42
N GLY A 104 -6.37 20.12 -2.95
CA GLY A 104 -5.84 21.33 -3.60
C GLY A 104 -4.32 21.32 -3.72
N GLY A 105 -3.61 20.79 -2.70
CA GLY A 105 -2.17 20.57 -2.77
C GLY A 105 -1.77 19.67 -3.95
N ARG A 106 -2.49 18.55 -4.16
CA ARG A 106 -2.23 17.58 -5.24
C ARG A 106 -2.48 18.17 -6.63
N MET A 107 -3.46 19.05 -6.77
CA MET A 107 -3.79 19.69 -8.05
C MET A 107 -2.73 20.71 -8.46
N SER A 108 -2.14 21.43 -7.49
CA SER A 108 -1.12 22.45 -7.77
C SER A 108 0.21 21.86 -8.28
N SER A 109 0.59 20.67 -7.83
CA SER A 109 1.86 20.04 -8.21
C SER A 109 1.81 19.40 -9.60
N ARG A 110 0.67 18.83 -10.01
CA ARG A 110 0.47 18.24 -11.34
C ARG A 110 0.51 19.31 -12.45
N LYS A 111 -0.12 20.46 -12.21
CA LYS A 111 -0.16 21.61 -13.13
C LYS A 111 1.25 22.06 -13.57
N LYS A 112 2.22 22.08 -12.66
CA LYS A 112 3.59 22.58 -12.92
C LYS A 112 4.41 21.68 -13.86
N ARG A 113 4.11 20.37 -13.92
CA ARG A 113 4.74 19.45 -14.90
C ARG A 113 4.04 19.54 -16.25
N ASP A 114 2.72 19.58 -16.22
CA ASP A 114 1.88 19.61 -17.42
C ASP A 114 2.05 20.93 -18.22
N ASP A 115 2.27 22.09 -17.57
CA ASP A 115 2.50 23.36 -18.28
C ASP A 115 3.80 23.37 -19.12
N ALA A 116 4.80 22.53 -18.80
CA ALA A 116 6.01 22.38 -19.61
C ALA A 116 5.73 21.58 -20.90
N ASP A 117 4.88 20.55 -20.80
CA ASP A 117 4.48 19.69 -21.92
C ASP A 117 3.24 20.19 -22.70
N ALA A 118 2.48 21.11 -22.10
CA ALA A 118 1.29 21.73 -22.68
C ALA A 118 1.65 22.60 -23.89
N ASN A 119 2.80 23.27 -23.83
CA ASN A 119 3.32 24.04 -24.97
C ASN A 119 3.83 23.16 -26.10
N GLY A 120 4.01 21.85 -25.87
CA GLY A 120 4.48 20.91 -26.89
C GLY A 120 3.52 20.72 -28.08
N SER A 121 2.24 21.07 -27.91
CA SER A 121 1.23 21.05 -28.98
C SER A 121 1.30 22.28 -29.89
N SER A 122 1.85 23.40 -29.39
CA SER A 122 1.99 24.63 -30.17
C SER A 122 3.00 24.45 -31.32
N ARG A 123 2.81 25.24 -32.38
CA ARG A 123 3.61 25.19 -33.61
C ARG A 123 4.54 26.41 -33.65
N ASN A 124 5.74 26.21 -34.18
CA ASN A 124 6.66 27.29 -34.53
C ASN A 124 6.17 28.04 -35.77
N LEU A 125 6.78 29.20 -36.07
CA LEU A 125 6.50 29.99 -37.28
C LEU A 125 6.74 29.20 -38.58
N ASP A 126 7.60 28.17 -38.53
CA ASP A 126 7.85 27.23 -39.63
C ASP A 126 6.80 26.10 -39.74
N GLY A 127 5.73 26.15 -38.94
CA GLY A 127 4.64 25.17 -38.97
C GLY A 127 4.96 23.80 -38.33
N ARG A 128 6.16 23.60 -37.79
CA ARG A 128 6.56 22.38 -37.05
C ARG A 128 6.11 22.46 -35.59
N ARG A 129 5.67 21.34 -34.99
CA ARG A 129 5.28 21.30 -33.57
C ARG A 129 6.52 21.40 -32.67
N LEU A 130 6.39 22.06 -31.51
CA LEU A 130 7.51 22.19 -30.56
C LEU A 130 8.03 20.83 -30.06
N ARG A 131 7.14 19.81 -29.94
CA ARG A 131 7.53 18.44 -29.60
C ARG A 131 8.54 17.83 -30.57
N THR A 132 8.25 17.87 -31.87
CA THR A 132 9.14 17.26 -32.87
C THR A 132 10.47 17.98 -32.99
N VAL A 133 10.49 19.29 -32.72
CA VAL A 133 11.74 20.07 -32.67
C VAL A 133 12.56 19.73 -31.42
N ALA A 134 11.92 19.54 -30.27
CA ALA A 134 12.59 19.10 -29.05
C ALA A 134 13.16 17.67 -29.19
N GLU A 135 12.38 16.75 -29.76
CA GLU A 135 12.81 15.39 -30.06
C GLU A 135 14.00 15.37 -31.04
N ALA A 136 13.94 16.16 -32.11
CA ALA A 136 15.05 16.27 -33.06
C ALA A 136 16.33 16.84 -32.42
N LYS A 137 16.18 17.81 -31.50
CA LYS A 137 17.31 18.36 -30.73
C LYS A 137 17.91 17.33 -29.78
N ALA A 138 17.08 16.58 -29.06
CA ALA A 138 17.53 15.50 -28.18
C ALA A 138 18.25 14.39 -28.95
N LEU A 139 17.74 14.01 -30.12
CA LEU A 139 18.40 13.04 -31.00
C LEU A 139 19.74 13.57 -31.55
N ALA A 140 19.80 14.85 -31.93
CA ALA A 140 21.05 15.47 -32.37
C ALA A 140 22.10 15.55 -31.25
N GLU A 141 21.67 15.89 -30.03
CA GLU A 141 22.53 15.89 -28.85
C GLU A 141 23.03 14.48 -28.51
N TYR A 142 22.17 13.47 -28.60
CA TYR A 142 22.56 12.08 -28.40
C TYR A 142 23.59 11.61 -29.43
N LEU A 143 23.38 11.92 -30.72
CA LEU A 143 24.33 11.61 -31.79
C LEU A 143 25.66 12.37 -31.60
N ALA A 144 25.62 13.60 -31.08
CA ALA A 144 26.82 14.37 -30.77
C ALA A 144 27.56 13.84 -29.52
N ALA A 145 26.84 13.31 -28.53
CA ALA A 145 27.39 12.74 -27.31
C ALA A 145 27.94 11.31 -27.48
N LYS A 146 27.42 10.54 -28.45
CA LYS A 146 27.87 9.17 -28.75
C LYS A 146 29.40 9.02 -28.88
N PRO A 147 30.13 9.84 -29.67
CA PRO A 147 31.58 9.73 -29.77
C PRO A 147 32.33 10.07 -28.46
N GLU A 148 31.77 10.95 -27.61
CA GLU A 148 32.38 11.23 -26.30
C GLU A 148 32.17 10.08 -25.32
N LEU A 149 31.00 9.45 -25.34
CA LEU A 149 30.70 8.28 -24.51
C LEU A 149 31.56 7.08 -24.93
N GLU A 150 31.69 6.81 -26.23
CA GLU A 150 32.54 5.72 -26.74
C GLU A 150 34.03 5.95 -26.41
N LYS A 151 34.52 7.19 -26.50
CA LYS A 151 35.90 7.52 -26.09
C LYS A 151 36.13 7.34 -24.60
N LYS A 152 35.15 7.71 -23.76
CA LYS A 152 35.20 7.49 -22.30
C LYS A 152 35.21 6.01 -21.97
N GLU A 153 34.34 5.22 -22.60
CA GLU A 153 34.31 3.77 -22.41
C GLU A 153 35.60 3.09 -22.87
N GLN A 154 36.18 3.51 -24.01
CA GLN A 154 37.48 3.01 -24.47
C GLN A 154 38.63 3.44 -23.55
N ALA A 155 38.56 4.62 -22.92
CA ALA A 155 39.54 5.06 -21.93
C ALA A 155 39.44 4.22 -20.64
N GLU A 156 38.23 3.93 -20.16
CA GLU A 156 38.02 3.06 -19.00
C GLU A 156 38.45 1.61 -19.28
N LYS A 157 38.13 1.09 -20.46
CA LYS A 157 38.59 -0.23 -20.91
C LYS A 157 40.12 -0.28 -20.96
N ARG A 158 40.77 0.72 -21.56
CA ARG A 158 42.24 0.80 -21.60
C ARG A 158 42.84 0.87 -20.20
N LYS A 159 42.28 1.70 -19.31
CA LYS A 159 42.72 1.77 -17.92
C LYS A 159 42.59 0.43 -17.19
N ARG A 160 41.48 -0.29 -17.38
CA ARG A 160 41.31 -1.65 -16.82
C ARG A 160 42.32 -2.63 -17.38
N TRP A 161 42.61 -2.57 -18.68
CA TRP A 161 43.64 -3.40 -19.30
C TRP A 161 45.04 -3.06 -18.77
N GLU A 162 45.36 -1.77 -18.64
CA GLU A 162 46.63 -1.29 -18.05
C GLU A 162 46.77 -1.76 -16.60
N ASP A 163 45.72 -1.68 -15.78
CA ASP A 163 45.72 -2.17 -14.40
C ASP A 163 45.93 -3.69 -14.32
N ILE A 164 45.30 -4.46 -15.22
CA ILE A 164 45.51 -5.92 -15.32
C ILE A 164 46.95 -6.22 -15.72
N VAL A 165 47.47 -5.57 -16.76
CA VAL A 165 48.86 -5.76 -17.23
C VAL A 165 49.85 -5.41 -16.12
N ALA A 166 49.68 -4.28 -15.45
CA ALA A 166 50.53 -3.86 -14.33
C ALA A 166 50.47 -4.87 -13.17
N SER A 167 49.28 -5.43 -12.87
CA SER A 167 49.15 -6.46 -11.84
C SER A 167 49.81 -7.79 -12.24
N THR A 168 49.79 -8.15 -13.52
CA THR A 168 50.46 -9.36 -14.04
C THR A 168 51.97 -9.17 -14.12
N GLU A 169 52.45 -7.99 -14.50
CA GLU A 169 53.87 -7.64 -14.53
C GLU A 169 54.41 -7.63 -13.10
N ARG A 170 53.69 -7.04 -12.14
CA ARG A 170 54.06 -7.12 -10.71
C ARG A 170 54.13 -8.55 -10.20
N LYS A 171 53.14 -9.40 -10.53
CA LYS A 171 53.16 -10.82 -10.18
C LYS A 171 54.31 -11.56 -10.87
N GLN A 172 54.63 -11.20 -12.11
CA GLN A 172 55.73 -11.79 -12.87
C GLN A 172 57.08 -11.37 -12.31
N GLU A 173 57.25 -10.10 -11.92
CA GLU A 173 58.43 -9.61 -11.21
C GLU A 173 58.57 -10.27 -9.85
N GLU A 174 57.48 -10.47 -9.10
CA GLU A 174 57.48 -11.22 -7.84
C GLU A 174 57.84 -12.70 -8.06
N LEU A 175 57.39 -13.32 -9.15
CA LEU A 175 57.75 -14.70 -9.52
C LEU A 175 59.20 -14.81 -10.00
N LEU A 176 59.68 -13.84 -10.77
CA LEU A 176 61.04 -13.81 -11.32
C LEU A 176 62.06 -13.50 -10.23
N ASN A 177 61.75 -12.55 -9.34
CA ASN A 177 62.55 -12.23 -8.15
C ASN A 177 62.34 -13.26 -7.02
N GLY A 178 61.27 -14.04 -7.08
CA GLY A 178 60.87 -15.06 -6.11
C GLY A 178 61.36 -16.47 -6.42
N ARG A 179 62.22 -16.67 -7.43
CA ARG A 179 62.74 -17.98 -7.87
C ARG A 179 63.49 -18.80 -6.79
N GLY A 180 63.58 -18.31 -5.55
CA GLY A 180 64.12 -19.01 -4.37
C GLY A 180 63.15 -19.23 -3.19
N LYS A 181 61.86 -18.87 -3.29
CA LYS A 181 60.88 -18.96 -2.17
C LYS A 181 59.62 -19.78 -2.48
N ALA A 182 59.69 -20.72 -3.42
CA ALA A 182 58.64 -21.72 -3.61
C ALA A 182 58.83 -22.93 -2.69
N GLN A 183 58.87 -22.71 -1.38
CA GLN A 183 58.61 -23.78 -0.41
C GLN A 183 57.22 -23.52 0.17
N LEU A 184 56.40 -24.58 0.17
CA LEU A 184 55.04 -24.63 0.73
C LEU A 184 54.89 -23.72 1.96
N ASN A 185 53.91 -22.80 1.91
CA ASN A 185 53.57 -21.92 3.04
C ASN A 185 53.52 -22.75 4.34
N ALA A 186 54.41 -22.46 5.29
CA ALA A 186 54.48 -23.15 6.58
C ALA A 186 53.13 -23.11 7.30
N GLU A 187 52.40 -22.02 7.16
CA GLU A 187 51.05 -21.84 7.68
C GLU A 187 50.03 -22.84 7.09
N TRP A 188 50.18 -23.24 5.83
CA TRP A 188 49.29 -24.25 5.23
C TRP A 188 49.60 -25.66 5.73
N VAL A 189 50.88 -25.95 5.99
CA VAL A 189 51.33 -27.24 6.54
C VAL A 189 50.89 -27.39 8.00
N GLU A 190 51.00 -26.32 8.80
CA GLU A 190 50.52 -26.29 10.19
C GLU A 190 48.99 -26.36 10.26
N ALA A 191 48.26 -25.56 9.48
CA ALA A 191 46.79 -25.61 9.45
C ALA A 191 46.25 -26.98 9.01
N LYS A 192 46.94 -27.65 8.07
CA LYS A 192 46.60 -29.03 7.68
C LYS A 192 46.86 -30.00 8.84
N GLY A 193 47.99 -29.88 9.54
CA GLY A 193 48.33 -30.72 10.69
C GLY A 193 47.36 -30.56 11.87
N GLU A 194 46.92 -29.35 12.16
CA GLU A 194 45.94 -29.08 13.23
C GLU A 194 44.55 -29.67 12.93
N CYS A 195 44.11 -29.61 11.68
CA CYS A 195 42.85 -30.25 11.26
C CYS A 195 42.92 -31.78 11.37
N GLU A 196 44.04 -32.38 10.95
CA GLU A 196 44.28 -33.83 11.09
C GLU A 196 44.37 -34.25 12.56
N SER A 197 44.99 -33.44 13.42
CA SER A 197 45.07 -33.71 14.85
C SER A 197 43.69 -33.67 15.52
N LYS A 198 42.86 -32.68 15.21
CA LYS A 198 41.50 -32.57 15.75
C LYS A 198 40.59 -33.73 15.32
N THR A 199 40.78 -34.26 14.11
CA THR A 199 40.02 -35.44 13.65
C THR A 199 40.49 -36.72 14.33
N ARG A 200 41.79 -36.89 14.57
CA ARG A 200 42.31 -38.05 15.33
C ARG A 200 41.83 -38.04 16.78
N GLU A 201 41.85 -36.89 17.44
CA GLU A 201 41.39 -36.74 18.83
C GLU A 201 39.88 -37.03 18.98
N ALA A 202 39.07 -36.61 18.00
CA ALA A 202 37.64 -36.94 17.99
C ALA A 202 37.35 -38.44 17.85
N ILE A 203 38.15 -39.16 17.05
CA ILE A 203 38.03 -40.61 16.87
C ILE A 203 38.46 -41.35 18.14
N GLU A 204 39.57 -40.94 18.77
CA GLU A 204 40.07 -41.54 20.01
C GLU A 204 39.05 -41.39 21.15
N LYS A 205 38.43 -40.22 21.26
CA LYS A 205 37.39 -39.98 22.26
C LYS A 205 36.13 -40.83 22.03
N MET A 206 35.71 -41.01 20.77
CA MET A 206 34.59 -41.90 20.42
C MET A 206 34.90 -43.36 20.78
N MET A 207 36.14 -43.81 20.58
CA MET A 207 36.55 -45.18 20.89
C MET A 207 36.55 -45.44 22.40
N VAL A 208 37.00 -44.48 23.21
CA VAL A 208 36.95 -44.57 24.68
C VAL A 208 35.52 -44.52 25.22
N GLU A 209 34.64 -43.72 24.61
CA GLU A 209 33.22 -43.66 24.98
C GLU A 209 32.51 -44.98 24.66
N MET A 210 32.79 -45.58 23.49
CA MET A 210 32.27 -46.90 23.11
C MET A 210 32.74 -48.00 24.07
N GLN A 211 33.98 -47.93 24.53
CA GLN A 211 34.56 -48.89 25.47
C GLN A 211 34.04 -48.73 26.91
N ARG A 212 33.56 -47.54 27.29
CA ARG A 212 32.86 -47.32 28.58
C ARG A 212 31.39 -47.72 28.54
N ASN A 213 30.74 -47.65 27.37
CA ASN A 213 29.33 -48.02 27.22
C ASN A 213 29.12 -49.55 27.14
N ASP A 214 30.13 -50.33 26.79
CA ASP A 214 30.08 -51.80 26.74
C ASP A 214 30.19 -52.48 28.14
N GLU A 215 30.43 -51.73 29.23
CA GLU A 215 30.60 -52.26 30.59
C GLU A 215 29.38 -52.03 31.52
N GLU A 216 28.30 -51.39 31.06
CA GLU A 216 27.07 -51.18 31.84
C GLU A 216 25.80 -51.46 31.00
N GLU A 217 25.47 -52.72 30.72
CA GLU A 217 24.11 -53.12 30.28
C GLU A 217 23.87 -54.64 30.46
N ASP A 218 23.33 -55.04 31.62
CA ASP A 218 22.59 -56.30 31.85
C ASP A 218 21.45 -56.01 32.88
N GLU A 219 20.22 -56.44 32.55
CA GLU A 219 18.96 -56.49 33.33
C GLU A 219 17.90 -55.35 33.18
N ASP A 220 16.85 -55.73 32.42
CA ASP A 220 15.39 -55.60 32.66
C ASP A 220 14.50 -54.44 32.09
N GLU A 221 13.56 -54.92 31.26
CA GLU A 221 12.22 -54.48 30.78
C GLU A 221 11.59 -53.12 31.18
N GLU A 222 11.10 -52.37 30.17
CA GLU A 222 9.66 -52.12 29.86
C GLU A 222 9.50 -50.86 28.96
N SER A 223 8.53 -50.90 28.03
CA SER A 223 8.14 -49.83 27.06
C SER A 223 6.72 -49.32 27.41
N PRO A 224 6.11 -48.22 26.86
CA PRO A 224 6.44 -47.39 25.68
C PRO A 224 6.17 -45.83 25.74
N GLU A 225 6.71 -45.09 24.75
CA GLU A 225 6.23 -43.86 24.01
C GLU A 225 5.69 -42.57 24.72
N PRO A 226 5.50 -41.40 24.05
CA PRO A 226 6.20 -40.71 22.93
C PRO A 226 6.49 -39.20 23.25
N GLU A 227 7.08 -38.44 22.31
CA GLU A 227 6.70 -37.05 21.90
C GLU A 227 7.85 -36.18 21.33
N ALA A 228 7.45 -35.23 20.48
CA ALA A 228 8.19 -34.61 19.39
C ALA A 228 9.09 -33.41 19.77
N SER A 229 10.08 -33.08 18.92
CA SER A 229 10.33 -31.68 18.48
C SER A 229 11.35 -31.51 17.35
N ALA A 230 10.86 -30.86 16.28
CA ALA A 230 11.46 -30.05 15.22
C ALA A 230 12.99 -29.77 15.15
N GLY A 231 13.55 -29.82 13.93
CA GLY A 231 14.88 -29.26 13.63
C GLY A 231 15.40 -29.27 12.18
N LYS A 232 14.68 -28.61 11.25
CA LYS A 232 15.10 -27.96 9.97
C LYS A 232 16.13 -28.60 9.00
N SER A 233 15.68 -28.64 7.74
CA SER A 233 16.36 -29.03 6.51
C SER A 233 17.54 -28.13 6.09
N VAL A 234 18.59 -28.77 5.56
CA VAL A 234 19.75 -28.14 4.94
C VAL A 234 19.40 -27.68 3.51
N ALA A 235 19.46 -26.37 3.26
CA ALA A 235 19.31 -25.78 1.94
C ALA A 235 20.57 -26.03 1.08
N GLN A 236 20.40 -26.65 -0.08
CA GLN A 236 21.44 -26.81 -1.09
C GLN A 236 21.78 -25.45 -1.72
N ARG A 237 23.08 -25.15 -1.81
CA ARG A 237 23.64 -23.95 -2.45
C ARG A 237 23.41 -24.01 -3.97
N ALA A 238 22.80 -22.96 -4.52
CA ALA A 238 22.70 -22.74 -5.96
C ALA A 238 24.07 -22.36 -6.55
N MET A 239 24.49 -23.10 -7.57
CA MET A 239 25.64 -22.81 -8.41
C MET A 239 25.25 -21.76 -9.46
N PHE A 240 26.00 -20.66 -9.50
CA PHE A 240 25.95 -19.65 -10.56
C PHE A 240 26.67 -20.19 -11.81
N GLY A 241 26.04 -20.11 -12.98
CA GLY A 241 26.73 -20.16 -14.27
C GLY A 241 26.32 -21.30 -15.20
N TRP A 242 25.08 -21.30 -15.67
CA TRP A 242 24.64 -21.89 -16.96
C TRP A 242 23.17 -21.47 -17.20
N ASP A 243 22.95 -20.22 -17.60
CA ASP A 243 21.71 -19.77 -18.25
C ASP A 243 21.99 -18.44 -18.99
N ASP A 244 22.93 -18.52 -19.93
CA ASP A 244 23.30 -17.46 -20.86
C ASP A 244 22.98 -17.96 -22.27
N ASP A 245 21.70 -17.87 -22.63
CA ASP A 245 21.13 -17.81 -23.99
C ASP A 245 19.65 -18.19 -23.87
N ASP A 246 18.71 -17.23 -23.94
CA ASP A 246 17.33 -17.40 -24.49
C ASP A 246 16.35 -16.22 -24.24
N GLU A 247 16.77 -14.96 -24.07
CA GLU A 247 15.82 -13.82 -24.02
C GLU A 247 16.16 -12.65 -24.97
N PHE A 248 16.72 -12.97 -26.13
CA PHE A 248 16.56 -12.11 -27.32
C PHE A 248 15.30 -12.53 -28.10
N MET A 249 14.11 -12.14 -27.63
CA MET A 249 12.94 -11.96 -28.50
C MET A 249 12.00 -10.93 -27.90
N SER A 250 12.06 -9.73 -28.47
CA SER A 250 10.99 -8.74 -28.43
C SER A 250 9.82 -9.23 -29.28
N ASP A 251 8.58 -9.20 -28.77
CA ASP A 251 7.49 -8.38 -29.33
C ASP A 251 6.15 -8.46 -28.54
N SER A 252 5.43 -7.34 -28.61
CA SER A 252 3.97 -7.16 -28.58
C SER A 252 3.19 -7.03 -27.26
N GLU A 253 2.70 -5.80 -27.06
CA GLU A 253 1.35 -5.37 -26.60
C GLU A 253 0.65 -6.12 -25.45
N GLU A 254 0.40 -5.43 -24.33
CA GLU A 254 -0.94 -4.94 -23.93
C GLU A 254 -0.90 -4.23 -22.57
N ASP A 255 -1.69 -3.15 -22.48
CA ASP A 255 -1.95 -2.30 -21.31
C ASP A 255 -2.53 -3.07 -20.10
N GLU A 256 -2.03 -2.81 -18.88
CA GLU A 256 -2.88 -2.60 -17.68
C GLU A 256 -2.05 -2.10 -16.48
N VAL A 257 -2.19 -0.82 -16.15
CA VAL A 257 -1.62 -0.19 -14.94
C VAL A 257 -2.53 -0.42 -13.74
N SER A 258 -2.12 -1.28 -12.80
CA SER A 258 -2.73 -1.39 -11.46
C SER A 258 -1.96 -0.52 -10.47
N GLU A 259 -2.60 0.57 -10.02
CA GLU A 259 -2.14 1.40 -8.90
C GLU A 259 -2.54 0.75 -7.57
N GLU A 260 -1.62 0.12 -6.85
CA GLU A 260 -1.76 -0.05 -5.39
C GLU A 260 -0.40 -0.16 -4.68
N ASP A 261 -0.28 0.59 -3.59
CA ASP A 261 0.74 0.55 -2.54
C ASP A 261 2.19 0.98 -2.83
N VAL A 262 2.40 2.30 -2.87
CA VAL A 262 3.64 2.89 -2.32
C VAL A 262 3.27 3.91 -1.24
N LYS A 263 3.38 3.50 0.03
CA LYS A 263 3.37 4.39 1.20
C LYS A 263 4.77 5.00 1.39
N PRO A 264 4.99 6.31 1.21
CA PRO A 264 6.19 6.95 1.74
C PRO A 264 5.96 7.35 3.21
N ASP A 265 6.78 6.79 4.09
CA ASP A 265 6.88 7.13 5.50
C ASP A 265 7.54 8.52 5.65
N ILE A 266 6.73 9.55 5.94
CA ILE A 266 7.21 10.93 6.11
C ILE A 266 7.40 11.21 7.60
N LYS A 267 8.66 11.08 8.05
CA LYS A 267 9.13 11.42 9.39
C LYS A 267 8.96 12.94 9.64
N GLY A 268 7.98 13.30 10.47
CA GLY A 268 7.66 14.68 10.81
C GLY A 268 8.76 15.37 11.63
N LYS A 269 9.24 16.52 11.15
CA LYS A 269 10.02 17.48 11.97
C LYS A 269 9.03 18.41 12.68
N GLY A 270 8.83 18.19 13.98
CA GLY A 270 8.04 19.07 14.85
C GLY A 270 8.67 20.45 14.96
N LYS A 271 7.85 21.50 14.77
CA LYS A 271 8.20 22.87 15.14
C LYS A 271 7.76 23.12 16.59
N ALA A 272 8.64 23.77 17.34
CA ALA A 272 8.58 23.97 18.78
C ALA A 272 7.40 24.82 19.27
N LYS A 273 7.10 24.67 20.57
CA LYS A 273 6.16 25.47 21.37
C LYS A 273 6.51 26.96 21.31
N ALA A 274 5.51 27.81 21.09
CA ALA A 274 5.59 29.23 21.41
C ALA A 274 5.32 29.41 22.92
N VAL A 275 6.22 30.14 23.57
CA VAL A 275 6.05 30.72 24.92
C VAL A 275 5.24 32.00 24.79
#